data_AF-A0A382V4B3-F1
#
_entry.id   AF-A0A382V4B3-F1
#
_cell.length_a   1.000
_cell.length_b   1.000
_cell.length_c   1.000
_cell.angle_alpha   90.00
_cell.angle_beta   90.00
_cell.angle_gamma   90.00
#
_symmetry.space_group_name_H-M   'P 1'
#
loop_
_entity.id
_entity.type
_entity.pdbx_description
1 polymer ?
#
loop_
_entity_poly.entity_id
_entity_poly.type
_entity_poly.pdbx_seq_one_letter_code
_entity_poly.pdbx_strand_id
1 'polypeptide(L)'
;MSAWFKQSDDFDAKIADRFGNLPQAARLGRLNHWLHSCEGTLAMILVLDQFPRNLFRDNSRAFAYDALALSHAEKAIEQQYDRQLHPLAASFVYLPFEHAEHLPTQNRSVALYEDLLKHAPPDLHPIFEQFVDYAHSHRQVIERFGRFPHRNTVLG
;
A
#
# COMPACT_ATOMS: atom_id res chain seq x y z
N MET A 1 -15.46 6.05 -1.92
CA MET A 1 -14.30 5.15 -1.79
C MET A 1 -14.65 3.73 -2.24
N SER A 2 -14.83 3.42 -3.52
CA SER A 2 -15.50 2.15 -3.88
C SER A 2 -14.80 1.18 -4.82
N ALA A 3 -13.67 1.51 -5.47
CA ALA A 3 -13.02 0.56 -6.39
C ALA A 3 -11.79 -0.14 -5.81
N TRP A 4 -10.92 0.60 -5.10
CA TRP A 4 -9.68 0.04 -4.56
C TRP A 4 -9.89 -0.81 -3.30
N PHE A 5 -10.79 -0.38 -2.43
CA PHE A 5 -11.02 -0.99 -1.11
C PHE A 5 -12.24 -1.92 -1.04
N LYS A 6 -13.01 -2.02 -2.14
CA LYS A 6 -14.14 -2.95 -2.24
C LYS A 6 -13.80 -4.01 -3.28
N GLN A 7 -13.99 -5.28 -2.92
CA GLN A 7 -13.88 -6.36 -3.87
C GLN A 7 -14.90 -6.20 -5.01
N SER A 8 -14.42 -6.38 -6.24
CA SER A 8 -15.23 -6.33 -7.46
C SER A 8 -14.57 -7.22 -8.51
N ASP A 9 -15.23 -8.32 -8.85
CA ASP A 9 -14.70 -9.30 -9.82
C ASP A 9 -14.44 -8.65 -11.19
N ASP A 10 -15.28 -7.71 -11.61
CA ASP A 10 -15.09 -6.92 -12.83
C ASP A 10 -13.83 -6.04 -12.78
N PHE A 11 -13.53 -5.45 -11.62
CA PHE A 11 -12.33 -4.66 -11.42
C PHE A 11 -11.09 -5.54 -11.39
N ASP A 12 -11.17 -6.69 -10.71
CA ASP A 12 -10.08 -7.65 -10.63
C ASP A 12 -9.74 -8.24 -12.00
N ALA A 13 -10.76 -8.58 -12.81
CA ALA A 13 -10.57 -9.03 -14.18
C ALA A 13 -9.85 -7.97 -15.04
N LYS A 14 -10.17 -6.68 -14.86
CA LYS A 14 -9.47 -5.58 -15.55
C LYS A 14 -8.02 -5.43 -15.09
N ILE A 15 -7.74 -5.62 -13.81
CA ILE A 15 -6.37 -5.61 -13.28
C ILE A 15 -5.58 -6.81 -13.83
N ALA A 16 -6.20 -7.99 -13.87
CA ALA A 16 -5.60 -9.21 -14.42
C ALA A 16 -5.23 -9.06 -15.89
N ASP A 17 -6.19 -8.63 -16.72
CA ASP A 17 -6.01 -8.47 -18.16
C ASP A 17 -4.90 -7.46 -18.49
N ARG A 18 -4.93 -6.29 -17.84
CA ARG A 18 -4.05 -5.17 -18.21
C ARG A 18 -2.68 -5.21 -17.52
N PHE A 19 -2.63 -5.73 -16.30
CA PHE A 19 -1.50 -5.52 -15.41
C PHE A 19 -0.98 -6.79 -14.74
N GLY A 20 -1.55 -7.97 -15.02
CA GLY A 20 -1.22 -9.23 -14.35
C GLY A 20 0.28 -9.62 -14.38
N ASN A 21 1.01 -9.18 -15.41
CA ASN A 21 2.44 -9.45 -15.56
C ASN A 21 3.35 -8.43 -14.87
N LEU A 22 2.83 -7.27 -14.47
CA LEU A 22 3.62 -6.17 -13.93
C LEU A 22 4.27 -6.48 -12.57
N PRO A 23 3.62 -7.15 -11.58
CA PRO A 23 4.28 -7.45 -10.30
C PRO A 23 5.55 -8.29 -10.47
N GLN A 24 5.50 -9.30 -11.35
CA GLN A 24 6.67 -10.12 -11.65
C GLN A 24 7.73 -9.33 -12.43
N ALA A 25 7.33 -8.48 -13.37
CA ALA A 25 8.28 -7.61 -14.09
C ALA A 25 8.98 -6.61 -13.16
N ALA A 26 8.25 -6.02 -12.22
CA ALA A 26 8.77 -5.15 -11.16
C ALA A 26 9.79 -5.90 -10.29
N ARG A 27 9.43 -7.10 -9.80
CA ARG A 27 10.33 -7.96 -9.01
C ARG A 27 11.62 -8.32 -9.75
N LEU A 28 11.57 -8.46 -11.08
CA LEU A 28 12.74 -8.73 -11.92
C LEU A 28 13.52 -7.45 -12.30
N GLY A 29 13.18 -6.29 -11.75
CA GLY A 29 13.85 -5.02 -12.01
C GLY A 29 13.57 -4.40 -13.38
N ARG A 30 12.65 -4.97 -14.17
CA ARG A 30 12.35 -4.51 -15.54
C ARG A 30 11.66 -3.15 -15.57
N LEU A 31 11.08 -2.74 -14.46
CA LEU A 31 10.38 -1.46 -14.30
C LEU A 31 11.18 -0.42 -13.51
N ASN A 32 12.47 -0.65 -13.23
CA ASN A 32 13.30 0.26 -12.41
C ASN A 32 13.36 1.69 -12.95
N HIS A 33 13.19 1.88 -14.26
CA HIS A 33 13.13 3.20 -14.87
C HIS A 33 11.95 4.07 -14.37
N TRP A 34 10.93 3.48 -13.74
CA TRP A 34 9.82 4.22 -13.11
C TRP A 34 10.25 4.92 -11.82
N LEU A 35 11.33 4.49 -11.18
CA LEU A 35 11.78 5.02 -9.88
C LEU A 35 12.42 6.41 -9.98
N HIS A 36 12.45 7.01 -11.18
CA HIS A 36 13.02 8.32 -11.43
C HIS A 36 12.03 9.49 -11.29
N SER A 37 10.76 9.21 -10.94
CA SER A 37 9.76 10.25 -10.61
C SER A 37 8.85 9.82 -9.46
N CYS A 38 8.13 10.78 -8.86
CA CYS A 38 7.17 10.49 -7.79
C CYS A 38 5.99 9.66 -8.30
N GLU A 39 5.45 9.95 -9.49
CA GLU A 39 4.33 9.19 -10.07
C GLU A 39 4.75 7.77 -10.50
N GLY A 40 5.95 7.63 -11.07
CA GLY A 40 6.47 6.32 -11.45
C GLY A 40 6.76 5.45 -10.23
N THR A 41 7.28 6.04 -9.16
CA THR A 41 7.48 5.34 -7.88
C THR A 41 6.15 4.93 -7.25
N LEU A 42 5.14 5.82 -7.27
CA LEU A 42 3.78 5.48 -6.86
C LEU A 42 3.21 4.32 -7.68
N ALA A 43 3.39 4.34 -9.01
CA ALA A 43 2.93 3.26 -9.89
C ALA A 43 3.62 1.93 -9.55
N MET A 44 4.93 1.95 -9.25
CA MET A 44 5.67 0.78 -8.77
C MET A 44 5.06 0.23 -7.47
N ILE A 45 4.76 1.10 -6.50
CA ILE A 45 4.14 0.72 -5.23
C ILE A 45 2.76 0.09 -5.47
N LEU A 46 1.90 0.70 -6.29
CA LEU A 46 0.57 0.14 -6.62
C LEU A 46 0.67 -1.24 -7.28
N VAL A 47 1.62 -1.43 -8.19
CA VAL A 47 1.86 -2.72 -8.87
C VAL A 47 2.33 -3.80 -7.89
N LEU A 48 3.09 -3.44 -6.86
CA LEU A 48 3.63 -4.40 -5.90
C LEU A 48 2.74 -4.63 -4.69
N ASP A 49 1.94 -3.64 -4.30
CA ASP A 49 1.13 -3.69 -3.09
C ASP A 49 -0.35 -3.93 -3.41
N GLN A 50 -0.97 -3.08 -4.24
CA GLN A 50 -2.41 -3.16 -4.50
C GLN A 50 -2.75 -4.29 -5.48
N PHE A 51 -2.06 -4.37 -6.62
CA PHE A 51 -2.43 -5.33 -7.66
C PHE A 51 -2.38 -6.79 -7.21
N PRO A 52 -1.37 -7.27 -6.46
CA PRO A 52 -1.37 -8.65 -5.98
C PRO A 52 -2.58 -9.01 -5.13
N ARG A 53 -3.13 -8.05 -4.36
CA ARG A 53 -4.35 -8.23 -3.56
C ARG A 53 -5.61 -8.38 -4.43
N ASN A 54 -5.64 -7.80 -5.62
CA ASN A 54 -6.70 -8.01 -6.62
C ASN A 54 -6.46 -9.30 -7.43
N LEU A 55 -5.22 -9.59 -7.82
CA LEU A 55 -4.85 -10.71 -8.69
C LEU A 55 -4.93 -12.08 -8.01
N PHE A 56 -4.66 -12.12 -6.69
CA PHE A 56 -4.45 -13.36 -5.94
C PHE A 56 -5.30 -13.41 -4.67
N ARG A 57 -6.59 -13.07 -4.76
CA ARG A 57 -7.52 -13.17 -3.61
C ARG A 57 -7.46 -14.56 -2.97
N ASP A 58 -7.54 -14.58 -1.65
CA ASP A 58 -7.51 -15.79 -0.83
C ASP A 58 -6.27 -16.69 -1.07
N ASN A 59 -5.16 -16.08 -1.53
CA ASN A 59 -3.92 -16.79 -1.84
C ASN A 59 -2.70 -16.06 -1.26
N SER A 60 -1.72 -16.81 -0.72
CA SER A 60 -0.49 -16.24 -0.16
C SER A 60 0.29 -15.37 -1.15
N ARG A 61 0.15 -15.58 -2.46
CA ARG A 61 0.77 -14.75 -3.50
C ARG A 61 0.32 -13.29 -3.44
N ALA A 62 -0.81 -12.97 -2.82
CA ALA A 62 -1.23 -11.58 -2.57
C ALA A 62 -0.21 -10.78 -1.75
N PHE A 63 0.61 -11.46 -0.94
CA PHE A 63 1.59 -10.83 -0.05
C PHE A 63 3.03 -11.04 -0.50
N ALA A 64 3.26 -11.76 -1.60
CA ALA A 64 4.59 -12.16 -2.08
C ALA A 64 5.51 -11.00 -2.49
N TYR A 65 4.95 -9.78 -2.58
CA TYR A 65 5.64 -8.57 -3.01
C TYR A 65 5.67 -7.48 -1.93
N ASP A 66 5.05 -7.70 -0.76
CA ASP A 66 4.89 -6.69 0.30
C ASP A 66 6.24 -6.10 0.76
N ALA A 67 7.26 -6.94 0.94
CA ALA A 67 8.59 -6.48 1.35
C ALA A 67 9.26 -5.56 0.30
N LEU A 68 9.05 -5.84 -0.99
CA LEU A 68 9.59 -5.01 -2.07
C LEU A 68 8.82 -3.71 -2.18
N ALA A 69 7.48 -3.75 -2.03
CA ALA A 69 6.65 -2.56 -1.98
C ALA A 69 7.06 -1.63 -0.83
N LEU A 70 7.29 -2.19 0.36
CA LEU A 70 7.75 -1.43 1.53
C LEU A 70 9.10 -0.77 1.27
N SER A 71 10.07 -1.47 0.68
CA SER A 71 11.38 -0.88 0.36
C SER A 71 11.27 0.30 -0.62
N HIS A 72 10.36 0.24 -1.60
CA HIS A 72 10.12 1.36 -2.51
C HIS A 72 9.38 2.51 -1.82
N ALA A 73 8.43 2.20 -0.93
CA ALA A 73 7.74 3.19 -0.12
C ALA A 73 8.71 3.95 0.81
N GLU A 74 9.63 3.25 1.49
CA GLU A 74 10.66 3.87 2.33
C GLU A 74 11.52 4.86 1.54
N LYS A 75 11.98 4.46 0.35
CA LYS A 75 12.75 5.33 -0.54
C LYS A 75 11.93 6.53 -1.03
N ALA A 76 10.65 6.34 -1.31
CA ALA A 76 9.76 7.43 -1.71
C ALA A 76 9.64 8.49 -0.61
N ILE A 77 9.53 8.06 0.67
CA ILE A 77 9.53 8.98 1.82
C ILE A 77 10.90 9.68 1.98
N GLU A 78 12.01 8.96 1.83
CA GLU A 78 13.36 9.55 1.89
C GLU A 78 13.58 10.63 0.82
N GLN A 79 13.01 10.43 -0.36
CA GLN A 79 13.07 11.37 -1.49
C GLN A 79 11.96 12.43 -1.44
N GLN A 80 11.10 12.41 -0.42
CA GLN A 80 9.96 13.32 -0.27
C GLN A 80 9.00 13.29 -1.48
N TYR A 81 8.88 12.14 -2.14
CA TYR A 81 8.02 11.97 -3.31
C TYR A 81 6.53 11.98 -2.93
N ASP A 82 6.20 11.49 -1.74
CA ASP A 82 4.86 11.61 -1.14
C ASP A 82 4.38 13.06 -1.08
N ARG A 83 5.27 14.01 -0.77
CA ARG A 83 4.94 15.44 -0.65
C ARG A 83 4.73 16.15 -1.99
N GLN A 84 5.16 15.53 -3.09
CA GLN A 84 5.00 16.05 -4.44
C GLN A 84 3.72 15.53 -5.10
N LEU A 85 3.12 14.49 -4.53
CA LEU A 85 1.90 13.87 -5.03
C LEU A 85 0.67 14.60 -4.49
N HIS A 86 -0.46 14.42 -5.17
CA HIS A 86 -1.76 14.76 -4.59
C HIS A 86 -1.94 14.01 -3.25
N PRO A 87 -2.53 14.60 -2.19
CA PRO A 87 -2.67 13.95 -0.88
C PRO A 87 -3.29 12.54 -0.92
N LEU A 88 -4.33 12.35 -1.76
CA LEU A 88 -4.94 11.03 -1.98
C LEU A 88 -4.03 10.01 -2.70
N ALA A 89 -3.05 10.48 -3.46
CA ALA A 89 -2.06 9.61 -4.08
C ALA A 89 -0.94 9.27 -3.08
N ALA A 90 -0.53 10.25 -2.26
CA ALA A 90 0.43 10.05 -1.17
C ALA A 90 -0.03 8.97 -0.18
N SER A 91 -1.33 8.89 0.13
CA SER A 91 -1.85 7.83 1.01
C SER A 91 -1.58 6.40 0.51
N PHE A 92 -1.42 6.18 -0.80
CA PHE A 92 -1.05 4.86 -1.33
C PHE A 92 0.43 4.53 -1.15
N VAL A 93 1.30 5.55 -1.01
CA VAL A 93 2.71 5.35 -0.64
C VAL A 93 2.81 4.79 0.79
N TYR A 94 1.81 5.04 1.64
CA TYR A 94 1.84 4.64 3.05
C TYR A 94 1.28 3.23 3.29
N LEU A 95 0.44 2.71 2.40
CA LEU A 95 -0.18 1.38 2.54
C LEU A 95 0.83 0.24 2.75
N PRO A 96 2.00 0.18 2.09
CA PRO A 96 3.00 -0.85 2.40
C PRO A 96 3.47 -0.85 3.86
N PHE A 97 3.48 0.31 4.54
CA PHE A 97 3.77 0.38 5.97
C PHE A 97 2.64 -0.22 6.80
N GLU A 98 1.38 0.08 6.44
CA GLU A 98 0.17 -0.49 7.07
C GLU A 98 0.05 -2.01 6.86
N HIS A 99 0.58 -2.52 5.75
CA HIS A 99 0.55 -3.95 5.44
C HIS A 99 1.69 -4.76 6.05
N ALA A 100 2.68 -4.12 6.68
CA ALA A 100 3.83 -4.80 7.24
C ALA A 100 3.54 -5.43 8.61
N GLU A 101 3.94 -6.67 8.81
CA GLU A 101 3.86 -7.38 10.10
C GLU A 101 5.05 -7.04 11.01
N HIS A 102 5.24 -5.74 11.27
CA HIS A 102 6.36 -5.23 12.08
C HIS A 102 5.94 -3.97 12.83
N LEU A 103 5.97 -4.00 14.17
CA LEU A 103 5.41 -2.94 15.00
C LEU A 103 6.06 -1.56 14.79
N PRO A 104 7.40 -1.41 14.70
CA PRO A 104 8.01 -0.13 14.34
C PRO A 104 7.53 0.42 12.99
N THR A 105 7.30 -0.46 12.00
CA THR A 105 6.78 -0.07 10.69
C THR A 105 5.32 0.39 10.79
N GLN A 106 4.51 -0.26 11.61
CA GLN A 106 3.13 0.17 11.90
C GLN A 106 3.07 1.52 12.61
N ASN A 107 3.96 1.77 13.58
CA ASN A 107 4.07 3.09 14.21
C ASN A 107 4.40 4.17 13.18
N ARG A 108 5.26 3.86 12.20
CA ARG A 108 5.57 4.76 11.09
C ARG A 108 4.36 4.98 10.18
N SER A 109 3.57 3.95 9.89
CA SER A 109 2.31 4.08 9.13
C SER A 109 1.37 5.09 9.78
N VAL A 110 1.09 4.91 11.08
CA VAL A 110 0.24 5.82 11.85
C VAL A 110 0.76 7.26 11.78
N ALA A 111 2.05 7.46 12.02
CA ALA A 111 2.65 8.80 11.98
C ALA A 111 2.52 9.47 10.59
N LEU A 112 2.69 8.70 9.50
CA LEU A 112 2.54 9.20 8.13
C LEU A 112 1.10 9.64 7.82
N TYR A 113 0.10 8.85 8.20
CA TYR A 113 -1.30 9.21 8.00
C TYR A 113 -1.75 10.40 8.87
N GLU A 114 -1.30 10.46 10.12
CA GLU A 114 -1.57 11.61 11.00
C GLU A 114 -0.93 12.89 10.48
N ASP A 115 0.29 12.81 9.93
CA ASP A 115 0.95 13.96 9.30
C ASP A 115 0.22 14.40 8.03
N LEU A 116 -0.25 13.46 7.21
CA LEU A 116 -1.05 13.75 6.02
C LEU A 116 -2.36 14.46 6.38
N LEU A 117 -3.09 13.98 7.39
CA LEU A 117 -4.33 14.61 7.84
C LEU A 117 -4.08 16.07 8.30
N LYS A 118 -3.00 16.32 9.06
CA LYS A 118 -2.65 17.67 9.53
C LYS A 118 -2.42 18.67 8.40
N HIS A 119 -1.86 18.21 7.28
CA HIS A 119 -1.49 19.06 6.15
C HIS A 119 -2.49 19.00 4.98
N ALA A 120 -3.51 18.17 5.09
CA ALA A 120 -4.50 17.98 4.04
C ALA A 120 -5.45 19.18 3.90
N PRO A 121 -5.94 19.45 2.68
CA PRO A 121 -7.09 20.33 2.45
C PRO A 121 -8.31 19.91 3.31
N PRO A 122 -9.05 20.86 3.93
CA PRO A 122 -10.18 20.55 4.81
C PRO A 122 -11.28 19.69 4.18
N ASP A 123 -11.49 19.80 2.87
CA ASP A 123 -12.45 19.00 2.11
C ASP A 123 -12.06 17.51 2.03
N LEU A 124 -10.79 17.19 2.23
CA LEU A 124 -10.27 15.82 2.29
C LEU A 124 -10.11 15.29 3.73
N HIS A 125 -10.37 16.09 4.77
CA HIS A 125 -10.26 15.62 6.15
C HIS A 125 -11.12 14.38 6.43
N PRO A 126 -12.39 14.30 6.01
CA PRO A 126 -13.23 13.13 6.33
C PRO A 126 -12.71 11.79 5.79
N ILE A 127 -11.97 11.81 4.67
CA ILE A 127 -11.35 10.60 4.12
C ILE A 127 -10.02 10.27 4.81
N PHE A 128 -9.25 11.28 5.21
CA PHE A 128 -7.99 11.05 5.91
C PHE A 128 -8.17 10.67 7.37
N GLU A 129 -9.21 11.14 8.05
CA GLU A 129 -9.61 10.63 9.37
C GLU A 129 -9.86 9.12 9.31
N GLN A 130 -10.58 8.64 8.27
CA GLN A 130 -10.79 7.21 8.06
C GLN A 130 -9.48 6.46 7.83
N PHE A 131 -8.55 7.01 7.05
CA PHE A 131 -7.24 6.37 6.85
C PHE A 131 -6.42 6.30 8.15
N VAL A 132 -6.48 7.34 8.98
CA VAL A 132 -5.86 7.34 10.31
C VAL A 132 -6.47 6.25 11.20
N ASP A 133 -7.80 6.10 11.21
CA ASP A 133 -8.49 5.06 11.97
C ASP A 133 -8.08 3.64 11.53
N TYR A 134 -7.94 3.42 10.21
CA TYR A 134 -7.45 2.15 9.67
C TYR A 134 -6.00 1.88 10.07
N ALA A 135 -5.11 2.86 9.99
CA ALA A 135 -3.71 2.71 10.37
C ALA A 135 -3.57 2.36 11.86
N HIS A 136 -4.36 3.01 12.74
CA HIS A 136 -4.42 2.67 14.16
C HIS A 136 -4.94 1.26 14.40
N SER A 137 -5.98 0.84 13.68
CA SER A 137 -6.55 -0.51 13.78
C SER A 137 -5.54 -1.58 13.38
N HIS A 138 -4.80 -1.38 12.27
CA HIS A 138 -3.74 -2.30 11.85
C HIS A 138 -2.60 -2.37 12.86
N ARG A 139 -2.15 -1.21 13.36
CA ARG A 139 -1.13 -1.14 14.42
C ARG A 139 -1.55 -1.94 15.65
N GLN A 140 -2.79 -1.80 16.12
CA GLN A 140 -3.29 -2.53 17.29
C GLN A 140 -3.28 -4.05 17.09
N VAL A 141 -3.61 -4.53 15.89
CA VAL A 141 -3.52 -5.96 15.55
C VAL A 141 -2.08 -6.45 15.63
N ILE A 142 -1.14 -5.72 15.05
CA ILE A 142 0.28 -6.07 15.10
C ILE A 142 0.87 -5.95 16.52
N GLU A 143 0.47 -4.95 17.29
CA GLU A 143 0.85 -4.80 18.70
C GLU A 143 0.40 -5.99 19.54
N ARG A 144 -0.81 -6.51 19.27
CA ARG A 144 -1.38 -7.63 20.01
C ARG A 144 -0.85 -9.00 19.58
N PHE A 145 -0.62 -9.21 18.28
CA PHE A 145 -0.37 -10.54 17.73
C PHE A 145 0.99 -10.69 17.03
N GLY A 146 1.71 -9.59 16.78
CA GLY A 146 2.96 -9.56 16.00
C GLY A 146 2.79 -9.82 14.50
N ARG A 147 1.56 -10.11 14.05
CA ARG A 147 1.19 -10.46 12.67
C ARG A 147 -0.31 -10.23 12.44
N PHE A 148 -0.80 -10.38 11.22
CA PHE A 148 -2.21 -10.31 10.87
C PHE A 148 -2.86 -11.71 10.92
N PRO A 149 -3.70 -12.03 11.93
CA PRO A 149 -4.23 -13.39 12.09
C PRO A 149 -5.06 -13.91 10.91
N HIS A 150 -5.72 -13.00 10.16
CA HIS A 150 -6.49 -13.37 8.97
C HIS A 150 -5.60 -13.91 7.83
N ARG A 151 -4.28 -13.63 7.85
CA ARG A 151 -3.33 -14.19 6.88
C ARG A 151 -2.91 -15.62 7.21
N ASN A 152 -3.13 -16.10 8.45
CA ASN A 152 -2.70 -17.45 8.86
C ASN A 152 -3.32 -18.54 7.99
N THR A 153 -4.60 -18.40 7.60
CA THR A 153 -5.29 -19.40 6.78
C THR A 153 -4.65 -19.60 5.40
N VAL A 154 -4.04 -18.55 4.85
CA VAL A 154 -3.45 -18.56 3.50
C VAL A 154 -1.92 -18.70 3.54
N LEU A 155 -1.26 -18.34 4.65
CA LEU A 155 0.19 -18.46 4.83
C LEU A 155 0.62 -19.80 5.48
N GLY A 156 -0.29 -20.54 6.12
CA GLY A 156 -0.01 -21.79 6.83
C GLY A 156 0.48 -21.58 8.25
#